data_AF-A0A8J3FVX1-F1
#
_entry.id   AF-A0A8J3FVX1-F1
#
_cell.length_a   1.000
_cell.length_b   1.000
_cell.length_c   1.000
_cell.angle_alpha   90.00
_cell.angle_beta   90.00
_cell.angle_gamma   90.00
#
_symmetry.space_group_name_H-M   'P 1'
#
loop_
_entity.id
_entity.type
_entity.pdbx_description
1 polymer ?
#
loop_
_entity_poly.entity_id
_entity_poly.type
_entity_poly.pdbx_seq_one_letter_code
_entity_poly.pdbx_strand_id
1 'polypeptide(L)'
;MVVAVHVTEWTLPVGMTFPCPHKEIPPRSETALVVNRHGGQLDAVARRNGRPHIVSAPTREMSGVVRGIDYYELLGVDRTASSAEIKSAYRSLAKVMHPDAGGTPGTFRLLREAYETLRDPRRRAAYDRGKDDGAQASSPTPPSPPTPPQPRRTRGTTTRPWMGRTTGFGRQREFGVDPDFVPTLPRLGPEVIPWWHEVDPGERVRYVPSTAPSPESVLAALGGWLLLLVVGLLVDLSPLLVAVWLVLVAGVTTVVVGLGRRLLAARGVDRGFALEFGGRRVFGRPAAEPTHLAEQLTAELLSRYLTRLPGVRIFHGLAWPGSVFADVDHAVLCGRRLVLIESKTWLPGHYTADETGALWRNGHPFRGGAVRLPDGVAAYRELLPDVEVRGAVLVYPSRAGSVTTDEPADISAPPMSPELFVEHIGDWLAEEPATVDRNLFRTLLRQVVSEEPYPDC
;
A
#
# COMPACT_ATOMS: atom_id res chain seq x y z
N MET A 1 -61.73 -17.07 0.19
CA MET A 1 -60.39 -16.51 0.47
C MET A 1 -59.38 -17.60 0.15
N VAL A 2 -58.97 -17.67 -1.11
CA VAL A 2 -57.99 -18.63 -1.65
C VAL A 2 -57.22 -17.83 -2.70
N VAL A 3 -55.92 -17.62 -2.50
CA VAL A 3 -55.05 -16.96 -3.48
C VAL A 3 -54.13 -18.03 -4.01
N ALA A 4 -54.36 -18.41 -5.27
CA ALA A 4 -53.51 -19.28 -6.06
C ALA A 4 -52.38 -18.42 -6.69
N VAL A 5 -51.15 -18.89 -6.58
CA VAL A 5 -49.98 -18.30 -7.25
C VAL A 5 -49.81 -19.00 -8.59
N HIS A 6 -49.99 -18.24 -9.68
CA HIS A 6 -49.71 -18.67 -11.05
C HIS A 6 -48.21 -18.59 -11.33
N VAL A 7 -47.66 -19.72 -11.78
CA VAL A 7 -46.32 -19.85 -12.38
C VAL A 7 -46.45 -19.53 -13.87
N THR A 8 -45.64 -18.62 -14.41
CA THR A 8 -45.54 -18.35 -15.85
C THR A 8 -44.28 -18.97 -16.44
N GLU A 9 -44.51 -19.80 -17.45
CA GLU A 9 -43.54 -20.47 -18.31
C GLU A 9 -42.80 -19.47 -19.21
N TRP A 10 -41.52 -19.76 -19.47
CA TRP A 10 -40.73 -19.11 -20.50
C TRP A 10 -40.83 -19.90 -21.79
N THR A 11 -41.43 -19.29 -22.81
CA THR A 11 -41.41 -19.76 -24.20
C THR A 11 -40.45 -18.90 -25.02
N LEU A 12 -39.51 -19.55 -25.71
CA LEU A 12 -38.64 -18.94 -26.74
C LEU A 12 -39.36 -18.97 -28.10
N PRO A 13 -39.18 -17.95 -28.96
CA PRO A 13 -39.36 -18.11 -30.39
C PRO A 13 -38.02 -18.10 -31.15
N VAL A 14 -38.01 -18.96 -32.16
CA VAL A 14 -36.96 -19.24 -33.14
C VAL A 14 -36.89 -18.13 -34.20
N GLY A 15 -35.67 -17.87 -34.71
CA GLY A 15 -35.46 -17.56 -36.13
C GLY A 15 -34.93 -16.17 -36.47
N MET A 16 -33.62 -16.04 -36.67
CA MET A 16 -33.04 -15.17 -37.71
C MET A 16 -31.59 -15.53 -38.01
N THR A 17 -31.34 -15.88 -39.26
CA THR A 17 -30.05 -16.20 -39.90
C THR A 17 -29.35 -14.93 -40.38
N PHE A 18 -28.05 -14.76 -40.10
CA PHE A 18 -27.12 -13.90 -40.85
C PHE A 18 -25.68 -14.46 -40.80
N PRO A 19 -24.81 -14.13 -41.79
CA PRO A 19 -23.80 -15.04 -42.34
C PRO A 19 -22.44 -15.00 -41.62
N CYS A 20 -21.76 -16.15 -41.58
CA CYS A 20 -20.36 -16.30 -41.20
C CYS A 20 -19.41 -15.86 -42.33
N PRO A 21 -18.31 -15.13 -42.02
CA PRO A 21 -17.16 -15.09 -42.89
C PRO A 21 -16.18 -16.20 -42.52
N HIS A 22 -15.90 -17.07 -43.49
CA HIS A 22 -14.81 -18.04 -43.48
C HIS A 22 -13.47 -17.38 -43.14
N LYS A 23 -12.75 -17.92 -42.15
CA LYS A 23 -11.28 -17.83 -42.12
C LYS A 23 -10.70 -19.16 -41.65
N GLU A 24 -9.97 -19.77 -42.57
CA GLU A 24 -9.33 -21.07 -42.47
C GLU A 24 -8.34 -21.14 -41.31
N ILE A 25 -8.39 -22.22 -40.54
CA ILE A 25 -7.41 -22.59 -39.51
C ILE A 25 -6.48 -23.65 -40.14
N PRO A 26 -5.17 -23.40 -40.31
CA PRO A 26 -4.25 -24.46 -40.70
C PRO A 26 -3.90 -25.36 -39.51
N PRO A 27 -3.69 -26.67 -39.72
CA PRO A 27 -3.40 -27.61 -38.64
C PRO A 27 -1.95 -27.47 -38.18
N ARG A 28 -1.72 -27.30 -36.86
CA ARG A 28 -0.38 -27.39 -36.27
C ARG A 28 -0.15 -28.77 -35.66
N SER A 29 0.56 -29.58 -36.44
CA SER A 29 1.59 -30.56 -36.06
C SER A 29 1.63 -31.04 -34.60
N GLU A 30 1.31 -32.32 -34.42
CA GLU A 30 1.80 -33.14 -33.30
C GLU A 30 3.30 -32.96 -33.13
N THR A 31 3.73 -32.56 -31.93
CA THR A 31 5.11 -32.74 -31.48
C THR A 31 5.07 -33.68 -30.29
N ALA A 32 5.50 -34.93 -30.51
CA ALA A 32 5.61 -35.93 -29.48
C ALA A 32 6.64 -35.47 -28.42
N LEU A 33 6.19 -35.35 -27.17
CA LEU A 33 7.03 -35.03 -26.01
C LEU A 33 7.66 -36.32 -25.47
N VAL A 34 8.93 -36.57 -25.80
CA VAL A 34 9.72 -37.61 -25.13
C VAL A 34 10.44 -36.96 -23.95
N VAL A 35 10.04 -37.34 -22.73
CA VAL A 35 10.66 -36.90 -21.48
C VAL A 35 11.87 -37.78 -21.19
N ASN A 36 13.05 -37.19 -21.03
CA ASN A 36 14.18 -37.88 -20.41
C ASN A 36 14.66 -37.12 -19.18
N ARG A 37 14.96 -37.87 -18.12
CA ARG A 37 15.16 -37.39 -16.76
C ARG A 37 16.65 -37.43 -16.45
N HIS A 38 17.35 -36.30 -16.51
CA HIS A 38 18.52 -35.95 -15.69
C HIS A 38 19.05 -34.56 -16.06
N GLY A 39 19.22 -33.67 -15.06
CA GLY A 39 20.05 -32.45 -15.15
C GLY A 39 19.46 -31.30 -15.95
N GLY A 40 19.10 -30.21 -15.27
CA GLY A 40 18.40 -29.06 -15.86
C GLY A 40 19.16 -28.31 -16.94
N GLN A 41 18.56 -28.22 -18.13
CA GLN A 41 18.50 -27.05 -19.02
C GLN A 41 17.54 -27.38 -20.18
N LEU A 42 16.59 -26.50 -20.52
CA LEU A 42 15.61 -26.71 -21.60
C LEU A 42 16.09 -26.00 -22.88
N ASP A 43 16.63 -26.75 -23.86
CA ASP A 43 16.90 -26.23 -25.19
C ASP A 43 15.99 -26.91 -26.23
N ALA A 44 15.14 -26.14 -26.91
CA ALA A 44 14.33 -26.61 -28.02
C ALA A 44 15.16 -26.65 -29.32
N VAL A 45 15.45 -27.86 -29.82
CA VAL A 45 16.20 -28.06 -31.07
C VAL A 45 15.21 -28.16 -32.24
N ALA A 46 15.10 -27.10 -33.05
CA ALA A 46 14.42 -27.15 -34.35
C ALA A 46 15.44 -27.30 -35.49
N ARG A 47 15.29 -28.32 -36.34
CA ARG A 47 16.14 -28.56 -37.52
C ARG A 47 15.54 -27.91 -38.77
N ARG A 48 16.32 -27.08 -39.45
CA ARG A 48 16.10 -26.70 -40.87
C ARG A 48 17.42 -26.83 -41.64
N ASN A 49 17.43 -27.63 -42.70
CA ASN A 49 18.53 -27.82 -43.67
C ASN A 49 19.91 -28.22 -43.11
N GLY A 50 19.96 -29.21 -42.21
CA GLY A 50 21.15 -30.08 -42.05
C GLY A 50 22.46 -29.44 -41.54
N ARG A 51 22.45 -28.21 -41.02
CA ARG A 51 23.62 -27.60 -40.37
C ARG A 51 23.26 -27.04 -38.99
N PRO A 52 24.11 -27.25 -37.96
CA PRO A 52 23.88 -26.65 -36.65
C PRO A 52 24.14 -25.14 -36.75
N HIS A 53 23.08 -24.35 -36.65
CA HIS A 53 23.18 -22.91 -36.42
C HIS A 53 22.85 -22.66 -34.95
N ILE A 54 23.82 -22.10 -34.21
CA ILE A 54 23.54 -21.46 -32.93
C ILE A 54 22.67 -20.25 -33.27
N VAL A 55 21.38 -20.33 -32.99
CA VAL A 55 20.52 -19.14 -33.03
C VAL A 55 20.87 -18.36 -31.77
N SER A 56 21.88 -17.48 -31.87
CA SER A 56 22.02 -16.39 -30.93
C SER A 56 20.75 -15.56 -31.03
N ALA A 57 19.83 -15.79 -30.09
CA ALA A 57 18.69 -14.92 -29.89
C ALA A 57 19.23 -13.48 -29.80
N PRO A 58 18.60 -12.50 -30.46
CA PRO A 58 19.02 -11.12 -30.28
C PRO A 58 18.87 -10.81 -28.80
N THR A 59 20.00 -10.57 -28.13
CA THR A 59 20.05 -9.99 -26.79
C THR A 59 19.46 -8.60 -26.92
N ARG A 60 18.13 -8.53 -26.85
CA ARG A 60 17.45 -7.28 -26.58
C ARG A 60 17.78 -7.01 -25.12
N GLU A 61 18.84 -6.24 -24.90
CA GLU A 61 19.09 -5.55 -23.63
C GLU A 61 17.73 -5.04 -23.16
N MET A 62 17.26 -5.61 -22.06
CA MET A 62 16.02 -5.24 -21.41
C MET A 62 16.28 -3.91 -20.71
N SER A 63 16.46 -2.85 -21.50
CA SER A 63 15.99 -1.50 -21.19
C SER A 63 14.46 -1.58 -21.18
N GLY A 64 13.95 -2.27 -20.15
CA GLY A 64 12.54 -2.34 -19.82
C GLY A 64 12.20 -1.03 -19.15
N VAL A 65 11.93 -0.03 -20.01
CA VAL A 65 11.30 1.24 -19.70
C VAL A 65 10.25 1.01 -18.61
N VAL A 66 10.44 1.67 -17.47
CA VAL A 66 9.39 1.90 -16.49
C VAL A 66 8.31 2.74 -17.21
N ARG A 67 7.37 2.06 -17.87
CA ARG A 67 6.29 2.72 -18.62
C ARG A 67 5.29 3.25 -17.60
N GLY A 68 5.45 4.52 -17.26
CA GLY A 68 4.50 5.27 -16.42
C GLY A 68 5.08 6.51 -15.77
N ILE A 69 6.40 6.60 -15.57
CA ILE A 69 7.00 7.72 -14.83
C ILE A 69 7.16 8.95 -15.74
N ASP A 70 6.62 10.10 -15.32
CA ASP A 70 6.90 11.38 -15.95
C ASP A 70 8.25 11.94 -15.47
N TYR A 71 9.20 12.15 -16.37
CA TYR A 71 10.50 12.76 -16.07
C TYR A 71 10.40 14.19 -15.54
N TYR A 72 9.34 14.95 -15.90
CA TYR A 72 9.10 16.28 -15.36
C TYR A 72 8.67 16.21 -13.89
N GLU A 73 7.79 15.27 -13.57
CA GLU A 73 7.31 14.98 -12.21
C GLU A 73 8.43 14.41 -11.34
N LEU A 74 9.25 13.51 -11.88
CA LEU A 74 10.42 12.96 -11.19
C LEU A 74 11.46 14.03 -10.82
N LEU A 75 11.60 15.06 -11.65
CA LEU A 75 12.46 16.22 -11.36
C LEU A 75 11.74 17.31 -10.56
N GLY A 76 10.42 17.22 -10.36
CA GLY A 76 9.63 18.26 -9.70
C GLY A 76 9.63 19.60 -10.44
N VAL A 77 9.67 19.57 -11.78
CA VAL A 77 9.71 20.77 -12.63
C VAL A 77 8.58 20.78 -13.65
N ASP A 78 8.14 21.98 -14.03
CA ASP A 78 7.11 22.15 -15.06
C ASP A 78 7.59 21.69 -16.45
N ARG A 79 6.66 21.31 -17.33
CA ARG A 79 6.97 20.93 -18.73
C ARG A 79 7.56 22.07 -19.55
N THR A 80 7.33 23.31 -19.15
CA THR A 80 7.91 24.52 -19.75
C THR A 80 9.23 24.94 -19.10
N ALA A 81 9.72 24.19 -18.10
CA ALA A 81 10.93 24.53 -17.35
C ALA A 81 12.15 24.70 -18.26
N SER A 82 12.93 25.74 -17.95
CA SER A 82 14.19 26.05 -18.62
C SER A 82 15.26 25.00 -18.31
N SER A 83 16.28 24.91 -19.17
CA SER A 83 17.42 24.02 -18.93
C SER A 83 18.17 24.33 -17.63
N ALA A 84 18.10 25.58 -17.17
CA ALA A 84 18.68 26.03 -15.91
C ALA A 84 17.91 25.48 -14.70
N GLU A 85 16.57 25.49 -14.76
CA GLU A 85 15.69 24.93 -13.72
C GLU A 85 15.81 23.41 -13.66
N ILE A 86 15.79 22.72 -14.80
CA ILE A 86 16.02 21.26 -14.90
C ILE A 86 17.37 20.89 -14.27
N LYS A 87 18.43 21.64 -14.55
CA LYS A 87 19.76 21.44 -13.96
C LYS A 87 19.80 21.78 -12.48
N SER A 88 19.03 22.75 -12.03
CA SER A 88 18.94 23.10 -10.61
C SER A 88 18.24 22.00 -9.82
N ALA A 89 17.06 21.57 -10.30
CA ALA A 89 16.26 20.51 -9.72
C ALA A 89 17.02 19.18 -9.67
N TYR A 90 17.67 18.78 -10.76
CA TYR A 90 18.53 17.59 -10.77
C TYR A 90 19.64 17.68 -9.72
N ARG A 91 20.31 18.83 -9.55
CA ARG A 91 21.38 18.98 -8.55
C ARG A 91 20.85 18.93 -7.12
N SER A 92 19.63 19.41 -6.87
CA SER A 92 18.99 19.31 -5.56
C SER A 92 18.60 17.87 -5.25
N LEU A 93 17.92 17.19 -6.18
CA LEU A 93 17.51 15.79 -6.06
C LEU A 93 18.69 14.82 -6.02
N ALA A 94 19.76 15.07 -6.79
CA ALA A 94 20.93 14.20 -6.81
C ALA A 94 21.72 14.22 -5.49
N LYS A 95 21.60 15.28 -4.69
CA LYS A 95 22.19 15.32 -3.34
C LYS A 95 21.40 14.50 -2.33
N VAL A 96 20.09 14.41 -2.52
CA VAL A 96 19.17 13.67 -1.66
C VAL A 96 19.12 12.19 -2.06
N MET A 97 19.19 11.91 -3.37
CA MET A 97 19.07 10.55 -3.92
C MET A 97 20.43 9.91 -4.28
N HIS A 98 21.56 10.48 -3.82
CA HIS A 98 22.86 9.83 -4.00
C HIS A 98 22.92 8.55 -3.14
N PRO A 99 23.55 7.45 -3.61
CA PRO A 99 23.74 6.25 -2.78
C PRO A 99 24.53 6.50 -1.50
N ASP A 100 25.39 7.51 -1.48
CA ASP A 100 26.12 7.92 -0.27
C ASP A 100 25.28 8.78 0.70
N ALA A 101 24.06 9.15 0.31
CA ALA A 101 23.13 10.00 1.07
C ALA A 101 21.75 9.34 1.25
N GLY A 102 21.67 8.01 1.07
CA GLY A 102 20.47 7.21 1.31
C GLY A 102 19.59 6.87 0.10
N GLY A 103 20.02 7.22 -1.12
CA GLY A 103 19.34 6.80 -2.36
C GLY A 103 19.71 5.39 -2.82
N THR A 104 18.86 4.74 -3.62
CA THR A 104 19.22 3.45 -4.25
C THR A 104 19.95 3.67 -5.58
N PRO A 105 20.83 2.74 -6.01
CA PRO A 105 21.43 2.81 -7.35
C PRO A 105 20.37 2.84 -8.48
N GLY A 106 19.18 2.29 -8.24
CA GLY A 106 18.06 2.31 -9.19
C GLY A 106 17.41 3.69 -9.32
N THR A 107 17.10 4.35 -8.20
CA THR A 107 16.50 5.70 -8.22
C THR A 107 17.48 6.75 -8.75
N PHE A 108 18.78 6.61 -8.46
CA PHE A 108 19.80 7.48 -9.03
C PHE A 108 19.96 7.28 -10.54
N ARG A 109 19.83 6.04 -11.05
CA ARG A 109 19.82 5.76 -12.50
C ARG A 109 18.63 6.42 -13.20
N LEU A 110 17.42 6.30 -12.62
CA LEU A 110 16.21 6.93 -13.16
C LEU A 110 16.29 8.46 -13.14
N LEU A 111 16.77 9.04 -12.03
CA LEU A 111 17.00 10.49 -11.92
C LEU A 111 18.02 10.99 -12.96
N ARG A 112 19.09 10.22 -13.18
CA ARG A 112 20.08 10.49 -14.22
C ARG A 112 19.49 10.36 -15.61
N GLU A 113 18.69 9.33 -15.88
CA GLU A 113 18.01 9.12 -17.16
C GLU A 113 17.03 10.24 -17.50
N ALA A 114 16.23 10.69 -16.53
CA ALA A 114 15.34 11.83 -16.66
C ALA A 114 16.11 13.12 -16.96
N TYR A 115 17.20 13.38 -16.23
CA TYR A 115 18.06 14.54 -16.49
C TYR A 115 18.72 14.49 -17.88
N GLU A 116 19.29 13.36 -18.29
CA GLU A 116 19.93 13.19 -19.60
C GLU A 116 18.93 13.33 -20.75
N THR A 117 17.68 12.92 -20.54
CA THR A 117 16.62 13.06 -21.54
C THR A 117 16.09 14.49 -21.63
N LEU A 118 15.86 15.15 -20.49
CA LEU A 118 15.27 16.50 -20.45
C LEU A 118 16.29 17.63 -20.67
N ARG A 119 17.58 17.38 -20.43
CA ARG A 119 18.66 18.36 -20.66
C ARG A 119 18.94 18.59 -22.15
N ASP A 120 18.83 17.56 -22.99
CA ASP A 120 19.06 17.67 -24.43
C ASP A 120 17.75 18.06 -25.15
N PRO A 121 17.68 19.23 -25.81
CA PRO A 121 16.49 19.67 -26.52
C PRO A 121 15.94 18.66 -27.54
N ARG A 122 16.82 17.88 -28.19
CA ARG A 122 16.39 16.88 -29.18
C ARG A 122 15.73 15.68 -28.52
N ARG A 123 16.31 15.20 -27.41
CA ARG A 123 15.77 14.06 -26.63
C ARG A 123 14.50 14.45 -25.90
N ARG A 124 14.44 15.68 -25.35
CA ARG A 124 13.24 16.26 -24.74
C ARG A 124 12.09 16.33 -25.74
N ALA A 125 12.32 16.88 -26.93
CA ALA A 125 11.28 16.95 -27.96
C ALA A 125 10.80 15.56 -28.44
N ALA A 126 11.68 14.55 -28.45
CA ALA A 126 11.29 13.17 -28.77
C ALA A 126 10.47 12.53 -27.64
N TYR A 127 10.83 12.81 -26.38
CA TYR A 127 10.10 12.38 -25.20
C TYR A 127 8.70 13.01 -25.13
N ASP A 128 8.60 14.32 -25.40
CA ASP A 128 7.32 15.04 -25.41
C ASP A 128 6.37 14.49 -26.49
N ARG A 129 6.87 14.30 -27.72
CA ARG A 129 6.10 13.71 -28.83
C ARG A 129 5.62 12.27 -28.55
N GLY A 130 6.33 11.50 -27.73
CA GLY A 130 5.96 10.13 -27.38
C GLY A 130 4.88 10.04 -26.29
N LYS A 131 4.58 11.15 -25.59
CA LYS A 131 3.48 11.24 -24.61
C LYS A 131 2.19 11.83 -25.20
N ASP A 132 2.29 12.58 -26.29
CA ASP A 132 1.14 13.29 -26.89
C ASP A 132 0.08 12.36 -27.54
N ASP A 133 0.40 11.08 -27.76
CA ASP A 133 -0.57 10.07 -28.23
C ASP A 133 -1.57 9.60 -27.13
N GLY A 134 -1.42 10.07 -25.89
CA GLY A 134 -2.21 9.59 -24.74
C GLY A 134 -2.93 10.64 -23.88
N ALA A 135 -2.71 11.95 -24.07
CA ALA A 135 -3.37 12.97 -23.26
C ALA A 135 -3.41 14.35 -23.93
N GLN A 136 -4.42 14.59 -24.77
CA GLN A 136 -4.79 15.94 -25.19
C GLN A 136 -5.94 16.48 -24.34
N ALA A 137 -5.67 17.50 -23.52
CA ALA A 137 -6.55 18.66 -23.32
C ALA A 137 -5.90 19.70 -22.36
N SER A 138 -5.07 20.59 -22.90
CA SER A 138 -5.03 21.99 -22.46
C SER A 138 -4.35 22.88 -23.52
N SER A 139 -5.11 23.86 -23.98
CA SER A 139 -4.81 24.77 -25.09
C SER A 139 -3.76 25.84 -24.72
N PRO A 140 -3.11 26.49 -25.71
CA PRO A 140 -1.90 27.31 -25.52
C PRO A 140 -2.18 28.79 -25.23
N THR A 141 -1.35 29.40 -24.38
CA THR A 141 -1.28 30.87 -24.16
C THR A 141 -0.09 31.45 -24.93
N PRO A 142 -0.21 32.61 -25.61
CA PRO A 142 0.88 33.20 -26.41
C PRO A 142 1.97 33.89 -25.57
N PRO A 143 3.21 34.06 -26.11
CA PRO A 143 4.37 34.52 -25.34
C PRO A 143 4.48 36.04 -25.18
N SER A 144 4.97 36.48 -24.01
CA SER A 144 5.31 37.87 -23.69
C SER A 144 6.72 38.29 -24.17
N PRO A 145 6.96 39.58 -24.50
CA PRO A 145 8.24 40.10 -25.02
C PRO A 145 9.31 40.37 -23.93
N PRO A 146 10.60 40.55 -24.31
CA PRO A 146 11.72 40.65 -23.37
C PRO A 146 11.88 42.05 -22.75
N THR A 147 12.31 42.11 -21.48
CA THR A 147 12.58 43.36 -20.71
C THR A 147 14.09 43.61 -20.55
N PRO A 148 14.58 44.87 -20.52
CA PRO A 148 16.00 45.28 -20.75
C PRO A 148 16.95 45.14 -19.53
N PRO A 149 18.28 45.35 -19.71
CA PRO A 149 19.30 45.06 -18.71
C PRO A 149 19.39 46.11 -17.58
N GLN A 150 19.63 45.63 -16.34
CA GLN A 150 19.80 46.48 -15.16
C GLN A 150 21.18 47.16 -15.07
N PRO A 151 21.27 48.35 -14.44
CA PRO A 151 22.51 49.10 -14.33
C PRO A 151 23.45 48.56 -13.23
N ARG A 152 24.73 48.59 -13.60
CA ARG A 152 25.94 48.23 -12.85
C ARG A 152 26.17 49.18 -11.67
N ARG A 153 26.14 48.69 -10.42
CA ARG A 153 26.62 49.44 -9.24
C ARG A 153 28.00 48.98 -8.79
N THR A 154 28.75 49.98 -8.34
CA THR A 154 30.20 50.09 -8.23
C THR A 154 30.79 49.47 -6.97
N ARG A 155 32.07 49.09 -7.08
CA ARG A 155 32.95 48.63 -6.00
C ARG A 155 33.05 49.68 -4.88
N GLY A 156 32.80 49.26 -3.65
CA GLY A 156 33.24 49.92 -2.43
C GLY A 156 34.20 48.99 -1.67
N THR A 157 35.45 49.42 -1.58
CA THR A 157 36.58 48.73 -0.95
C THR A 157 36.54 48.96 0.56
N THR A 158 36.36 47.91 1.37
CA THR A 158 36.77 47.93 2.79
C THR A 158 37.48 46.62 3.11
N THR A 159 38.80 46.68 3.10
CA THR A 159 39.72 45.66 3.59
C THR A 159 39.63 45.54 5.11
N ARG A 160 39.27 44.36 5.63
CA ARG A 160 39.70 43.89 6.95
C ARG A 160 40.40 42.53 6.76
N PRO A 161 41.53 42.25 7.43
CA PRO A 161 42.34 41.08 7.13
C PRO A 161 41.80 39.85 7.85
N TRP A 162 41.50 38.80 7.08
CA TRP A 162 41.15 37.48 7.60
C TRP A 162 42.39 36.59 7.53
N MET A 163 43.12 36.49 8.65
CA MET A 163 44.05 35.39 8.89
C MET A 163 43.29 34.25 9.56
N GLY A 164 43.49 33.03 9.06
CA GLY A 164 43.05 31.82 9.76
C GLY A 164 42.30 30.84 8.87
N ARG A 165 43.00 30.25 7.90
CA ARG A 165 42.57 29.03 7.21
C ARG A 165 42.73 27.86 8.19
N THR A 166 41.63 27.28 8.65
CA THR A 166 41.58 25.84 8.96
C THR A 166 40.39 25.21 8.25
N THR A 167 40.71 24.11 7.61
CA THR A 167 39.89 23.26 6.76
C THR A 167 38.74 22.64 7.53
N GLY A 168 37.53 22.84 7.03
CA GLY A 168 36.33 22.11 7.43
C GLY A 168 35.21 22.50 6.49
N PHE A 169 34.97 21.70 5.46
CA PHE A 169 33.77 21.80 4.61
C PHE A 169 32.55 21.50 5.50
N GLY A 170 32.05 22.53 6.17
CA GLY A 170 30.87 22.43 7.02
C GLY A 170 29.65 22.09 6.18
N ARG A 171 28.98 21.00 6.54
CA ARG A 171 27.56 20.78 6.22
C ARG A 171 26.82 22.09 6.50
N GLN A 172 25.97 22.53 5.57
CA GLN A 172 24.99 23.58 5.88
C GLN A 172 24.27 23.15 7.16
N ARG A 173 24.50 23.87 8.26
CA ARG A 173 23.74 23.67 9.50
C ARG A 173 22.30 24.06 9.18
N GLU A 174 21.40 23.10 9.13
CA GLU A 174 19.96 23.37 9.16
C GLU A 174 19.67 24.18 10.43
N PHE A 175 19.19 25.41 10.25
CA PHE A 175 19.02 26.34 11.35
C PHE A 175 17.95 25.81 12.31
N GLY A 176 18.32 25.45 13.54
CA GLY A 176 17.40 25.10 14.62
C GLY A 176 17.22 23.60 14.91
N VAL A 177 17.87 22.72 14.16
CA VAL A 177 17.93 21.28 14.48
C VAL A 177 19.22 21.00 15.24
N ASP A 178 19.11 20.33 16.38
CA ASP A 178 20.28 19.81 17.10
C ASP A 178 20.53 18.37 16.60
N PRO A 179 21.61 18.13 15.83
CA PRO A 179 21.82 16.83 15.18
C PRO A 179 22.07 15.69 16.17
N ASP A 180 22.47 16.00 17.41
CA ASP A 180 22.75 15.02 18.44
C ASP A 180 21.57 14.87 19.44
N PHE A 181 20.49 15.65 19.25
CA PHE A 181 19.32 15.57 20.10
C PHE A 181 18.43 14.39 19.73
N VAL A 182 18.22 13.49 20.69
CA VAL A 182 17.27 12.38 20.59
C VAL A 182 16.07 12.65 21.52
N PRO A 183 14.85 12.81 20.97
CA PRO A 183 13.64 12.92 21.77
C PRO A 183 13.45 11.69 22.65
N THR A 184 13.00 11.90 23.89
CA THR A 184 12.62 10.78 24.76
C THR A 184 11.17 10.39 24.48
N LEU A 185 10.92 9.12 24.17
CA LEU A 185 9.57 8.58 24.07
C LEU A 185 8.84 8.62 25.41
N PRO A 186 7.56 9.02 25.46
CA PRO A 186 6.80 8.98 26.70
C PRO A 186 6.69 7.55 27.24
N ARG A 187 6.77 7.47 28.56
CA ARG A 187 6.44 6.29 29.35
C ARG A 187 5.11 6.55 30.04
N LEU A 188 4.04 6.12 29.38
CA LEU A 188 2.68 6.22 29.89
C LEU A 188 2.43 5.04 30.81
N GLY A 189 1.99 5.32 32.03
CA GLY A 189 1.51 4.28 32.93
C GLY A 189 0.15 3.73 32.49
N PRO A 190 -0.19 2.48 32.83
CA PRO A 190 -1.51 1.91 32.55
C PRO A 190 -2.69 2.80 32.97
N GLU A 191 -2.53 3.56 34.05
CA GLU A 191 -3.55 4.42 34.65
C GLU A 191 -3.95 5.64 33.81
N VAL A 192 -3.11 6.07 32.87
CA VAL A 192 -3.40 7.20 31.97
C VAL A 192 -3.90 6.76 30.59
N ILE A 193 -3.98 5.45 30.34
CA ILE A 193 -4.42 4.89 29.06
C ILE A 193 -5.81 4.27 29.26
N PRO A 194 -6.91 4.94 28.83
CA PRO A 194 -8.28 4.54 29.17
C PRO A 194 -8.61 3.09 28.82
N TRP A 195 -8.25 2.65 27.62
CA TRP A 195 -8.52 1.32 27.09
C TRP A 195 -7.60 0.21 27.62
N TRP A 196 -6.57 0.53 28.41
CA TRP A 196 -5.51 -0.42 28.75
C TRP A 196 -6.02 -1.64 29.55
N HIS A 197 -6.95 -1.41 30.46
CA HIS A 197 -7.55 -2.44 31.32
C HIS A 197 -8.79 -3.08 30.72
N GLU A 198 -9.39 -2.47 29.70
CA GLU A 198 -10.59 -2.99 29.03
C GLU A 198 -10.26 -4.12 28.06
N VAL A 199 -9.01 -4.17 27.58
CA VAL A 199 -8.56 -5.16 26.61
C VAL A 199 -7.83 -6.31 27.29
N ASP A 200 -8.30 -7.54 27.04
CA ASP A 200 -7.61 -8.78 27.40
C ASP A 200 -6.56 -9.14 26.33
N PRO A 201 -5.25 -9.07 26.64
CA PRO A 201 -4.19 -9.43 25.68
C PRO A 201 -4.20 -10.93 25.31
N GLY A 202 -4.85 -11.77 26.12
CA GLY A 202 -5.03 -13.19 25.88
C GLY A 202 -6.23 -13.53 25.01
N GLU A 203 -7.04 -12.55 24.61
CA GLU A 203 -8.23 -12.78 23.81
C GLU A 203 -7.86 -13.42 22.45
N ARG A 204 -8.63 -14.45 22.07
CA ARG A 204 -8.40 -15.15 20.81
C ARG A 204 -8.80 -14.27 19.63
N VAL A 205 -7.83 -14.00 18.76
CA VAL A 205 -8.05 -13.26 17.52
C VAL A 205 -9.11 -13.94 16.64
N ARG A 206 -10.11 -13.17 16.22
CA ARG A 206 -11.15 -13.54 15.27
C ARG A 206 -10.77 -13.09 13.86
N TYR A 207 -10.80 -14.00 12.90
CA TYR A 207 -10.50 -13.71 11.50
C TYR A 207 -11.77 -13.50 10.67
N VAL A 208 -11.85 -12.40 9.92
CA VAL A 208 -12.99 -12.04 9.06
C VAL A 208 -12.58 -11.84 7.58
N PRO A 209 -13.50 -11.87 6.61
CA PRO A 209 -14.87 -12.39 6.71
C PRO A 209 -14.87 -13.92 6.87
N SER A 210 -15.81 -14.48 7.64
CA SER A 210 -16.08 -15.92 7.67
C SER A 210 -17.28 -16.20 6.76
N THR A 211 -17.06 -16.59 5.51
CA THR A 211 -18.12 -17.12 4.63
C THR A 211 -18.50 -18.57 4.99
N ALA A 212 -18.02 -19.06 6.14
CA ALA A 212 -18.29 -20.40 6.62
C ALA A 212 -19.76 -20.53 7.04
N PRO A 213 -20.43 -21.65 6.71
CA PRO A 213 -21.69 -21.96 7.36
C PRO A 213 -21.45 -22.08 8.87
N SER A 214 -22.40 -21.60 9.70
CA SER A 214 -22.24 -21.73 11.14
C SER A 214 -22.24 -23.21 11.55
N PRO A 215 -21.51 -23.59 12.62
CA PRO A 215 -21.56 -24.96 13.13
C PRO A 215 -22.99 -25.42 13.44
N GLU A 216 -23.83 -24.50 13.90
CA GLU A 216 -25.24 -24.73 14.18
C GLU A 216 -26.04 -25.07 12.92
N SER A 217 -25.81 -24.38 11.80
CA SER A 217 -26.47 -24.73 10.52
C SER A 217 -26.07 -26.12 10.04
N VAL A 218 -24.81 -26.52 10.24
CA VAL A 218 -24.34 -27.88 9.89
C VAL A 218 -25.00 -28.92 10.81
N LEU A 219 -25.07 -28.66 12.11
CA LEU A 219 -25.71 -29.55 13.09
C LEU A 219 -27.22 -29.67 12.84
N ALA A 220 -27.90 -28.57 12.52
CA ALA A 220 -29.32 -28.57 12.18
C ALA A 220 -29.59 -29.41 10.91
N ALA A 221 -28.75 -29.26 9.88
CA ALA A 221 -28.86 -30.08 8.67
C ALA A 221 -28.60 -31.57 8.95
N LEU A 222 -27.60 -31.88 9.80
CA LEU A 222 -27.33 -33.26 10.26
C LEU A 222 -28.50 -33.85 11.06
N GLY A 223 -29.09 -33.07 11.96
CA GLY A 223 -30.25 -33.49 12.75
C GLY A 223 -31.47 -33.76 11.87
N GLY A 224 -31.76 -32.87 10.90
CA GLY A 224 -32.83 -33.07 9.92
C GLY A 224 -32.59 -34.29 9.03
N TRP A 225 -31.35 -34.53 8.62
CA TRP A 225 -30.96 -35.73 7.88
C TRP A 225 -31.15 -37.01 8.70
N LEU A 226 -30.74 -37.02 9.97
CA LEU A 226 -30.93 -38.16 10.87
C LEU A 226 -32.42 -38.45 11.11
N LEU A 227 -33.23 -37.39 11.30
CA LEU A 227 -34.68 -37.54 11.46
C LEU A 227 -35.33 -38.13 10.20
N LEU A 228 -34.94 -37.65 9.02
CA LEU A 228 -35.42 -38.19 7.74
C LEU A 228 -35.11 -39.70 7.59
N LEU A 229 -33.91 -40.12 8.03
CA LEU A 229 -33.52 -41.53 8.04
C LEU A 229 -34.39 -42.35 8.99
N VAL A 230 -34.55 -41.88 10.23
CA VAL A 230 -35.32 -42.59 11.27
C VAL A 230 -36.79 -42.72 10.87
N VAL A 231 -37.41 -41.66 10.37
CA VAL A 231 -38.83 -41.70 9.94
C VAL A 231 -39.03 -42.68 8.79
N GLY A 232 -38.16 -42.68 7.78
CA GLY A 232 -38.28 -43.62 6.67
C GLY A 232 -38.07 -45.08 7.05
N LEU A 233 -37.33 -45.34 8.13
CA LEU A 233 -37.10 -46.70 8.66
C LEU A 233 -38.25 -47.19 9.57
N LEU A 234 -39.02 -46.28 10.17
CA LEU A 234 -40.10 -46.60 11.10
C LEU A 234 -41.48 -46.71 10.43
N VAL A 235 -41.61 -46.28 9.19
CA VAL A 235 -42.87 -46.25 8.45
C VAL A 235 -42.85 -47.30 7.33
N ASP A 236 -43.93 -48.07 7.21
CA ASP A 236 -44.12 -48.99 6.09
C ASP A 236 -44.42 -48.20 4.81
N LEU A 237 -43.41 -48.01 3.96
CA LEU A 237 -43.50 -47.27 2.71
C LEU A 237 -43.75 -48.22 1.52
N SER A 238 -44.60 -47.81 0.58
CA SER A 238 -44.74 -48.50 -0.70
C SER A 238 -43.44 -48.41 -1.52
N PRO A 239 -43.17 -49.32 -2.48
CA PRO A 239 -41.92 -49.30 -3.25
C PRO A 239 -41.62 -47.96 -3.95
N LEU A 240 -42.67 -47.27 -4.43
CA LEU A 240 -42.53 -45.94 -5.03
C LEU A 240 -42.11 -44.89 -3.99
N LEU A 241 -42.70 -44.93 -2.80
CA LEU A 241 -42.35 -44.03 -1.70
C LEU A 241 -40.94 -44.30 -1.16
N VAL A 242 -40.50 -45.57 -1.15
CA VAL A 242 -39.11 -45.91 -0.84
C VAL A 242 -38.14 -45.28 -1.84
N ALA A 243 -38.43 -45.36 -3.15
CA ALA A 243 -37.60 -44.73 -4.17
C ALA A 243 -37.51 -43.20 -4.00
N VAL A 244 -38.65 -42.54 -3.75
CA VAL A 244 -38.70 -41.10 -3.48
C VAL A 244 -37.92 -40.74 -2.21
N TRP A 245 -38.09 -41.52 -1.14
CA TRP A 245 -37.37 -41.33 0.12
C TRP A 245 -35.85 -41.47 -0.06
N LEU A 246 -35.38 -42.46 -0.82
CA LEU A 246 -33.95 -42.64 -1.12
C LEU A 246 -33.37 -41.44 -1.89
N VAL A 247 -34.11 -40.87 -2.85
CA VAL A 247 -33.68 -39.66 -3.56
C VAL A 247 -33.60 -38.46 -2.61
N LEU A 248 -34.59 -38.30 -1.71
CA LEU A 248 -34.56 -37.23 -0.69
C LEU A 248 -33.37 -37.39 0.26
N VAL A 249 -33.12 -38.60 0.75
CA VAL A 249 -31.95 -38.90 1.59
C VAL A 249 -30.65 -38.56 0.86
N ALA A 250 -30.51 -38.96 -0.41
CA ALA A 250 -29.33 -38.64 -1.21
C ALA A 250 -29.15 -37.11 -1.42
N GLY A 251 -30.24 -36.40 -1.69
CA GLY A 251 -30.26 -34.94 -1.82
C GLY A 251 -29.81 -34.23 -0.54
N VAL A 252 -30.43 -34.57 0.60
CA VAL A 252 -30.08 -33.99 1.90
C VAL A 252 -28.65 -34.37 2.31
N THR A 253 -28.21 -35.61 2.04
CA THR A 253 -26.81 -36.03 2.25
C THR A 253 -25.84 -35.13 1.51
N THR A 254 -26.13 -34.81 0.24
CA THR A 254 -25.29 -33.94 -0.58
C THR A 254 -25.19 -32.53 0.00
N VAL A 255 -26.31 -31.98 0.50
CA VAL A 255 -26.35 -30.68 1.17
C VAL A 255 -25.52 -30.68 2.46
N VAL A 256 -25.73 -31.68 3.34
CA VAL A 256 -25.00 -31.84 4.60
C VAL A 256 -23.49 -31.96 4.36
N VAL A 257 -23.07 -32.82 3.42
CA VAL A 257 -21.66 -33.00 3.05
C VAL A 257 -21.09 -31.70 2.45
N GLY A 258 -21.85 -31.01 1.61
CA GLY A 258 -21.46 -29.71 1.04
C GLY A 258 -21.23 -28.64 2.11
N LEU A 259 -22.13 -28.51 3.07
CA LEU A 259 -22.00 -27.59 4.20
C LEU A 259 -20.80 -27.96 5.09
N GLY A 260 -20.62 -29.25 5.40
CA GLY A 260 -19.46 -29.74 6.15
C GLY A 260 -18.13 -29.45 5.46
N ARG A 261 -18.04 -29.70 4.14
CA ARG A 261 -16.84 -29.37 3.34
C ARG A 261 -16.54 -27.88 3.35
N ARG A 262 -17.55 -27.02 3.21
CA ARG A 262 -17.38 -25.55 3.27
C ARG A 262 -16.89 -25.09 4.64
N LEU A 263 -17.43 -25.63 5.73
CA LEU A 263 -16.97 -25.33 7.10
C LEU A 263 -15.52 -25.76 7.31
N LEU A 264 -15.16 -26.98 6.88
CA LEU A 264 -13.79 -27.48 6.99
C LEU A 264 -12.81 -26.67 6.14
N ALA A 265 -13.19 -26.31 4.91
CA ALA A 265 -12.38 -25.46 4.03
C ALA A 265 -12.14 -24.09 4.66
N ALA A 266 -13.19 -23.45 5.19
CA ALA A 266 -13.06 -22.15 5.86
C ALA A 266 -12.13 -22.22 7.09
N ARG A 267 -12.28 -23.26 7.94
CA ARG A 267 -11.37 -23.52 9.06
C ARG A 267 -9.94 -23.79 8.61
N GLY A 268 -9.75 -24.41 7.45
CA GLY A 268 -8.45 -24.62 6.83
C GLY A 268 -7.77 -23.29 6.48
N VAL A 269 -8.52 -22.35 5.89
CA VAL A 269 -8.01 -21.00 5.58
C VAL A 269 -7.70 -20.23 6.88
N ASP A 270 -8.54 -20.31 7.90
CA ASP A 270 -8.30 -19.68 9.21
C ASP A 270 -7.02 -20.21 9.86
N ARG A 271 -6.85 -21.54 9.86
CA ARG A 271 -5.65 -22.20 10.40
C ARG A 271 -4.41 -21.84 9.59
N GLY A 272 -4.49 -21.86 8.27
CA GLY A 272 -3.37 -21.48 7.40
C GLY A 272 -2.90 -20.05 7.66
N PHE A 273 -3.85 -19.11 7.71
CA PHE A 273 -3.56 -17.71 8.05
C PHE A 273 -2.98 -17.56 9.46
N ALA A 274 -3.53 -18.24 10.45
CA ALA A 274 -3.04 -18.20 11.82
C ALA A 274 -1.64 -18.82 11.97
N LEU A 275 -1.33 -19.88 11.21
CA LEU A 275 0.01 -20.47 11.17
C LEU A 275 1.04 -19.53 10.53
N GLU A 276 0.63 -18.79 9.50
CA GLU A 276 1.52 -17.88 8.77
C GLU A 276 1.74 -16.55 9.52
N PHE A 277 0.67 -15.98 10.10
CA PHE A 277 0.67 -14.61 10.61
C PHE A 277 0.12 -14.45 12.05
N GLY A 278 -0.27 -15.54 12.72
CA GLY A 278 -1.11 -15.47 13.93
C GLY A 278 -0.56 -14.58 15.04
N GLY A 279 0.66 -14.86 15.51
CA GLY A 279 1.30 -14.08 16.57
C GLY A 279 2.08 -12.86 16.09
N ARG A 280 2.30 -12.73 14.77
CA ARG A 280 3.09 -11.64 14.21
C ARG A 280 2.21 -10.40 14.08
N ARG A 281 2.63 -9.32 14.75
CA ARG A 281 1.92 -8.03 14.75
C ARG A 281 2.61 -6.96 13.92
N VAL A 282 3.89 -7.13 13.58
CA VAL A 282 4.69 -6.09 12.90
C VAL A 282 5.19 -6.58 11.54
N PHE A 283 5.02 -5.74 10.52
CA PHE A 283 5.32 -6.02 9.11
C PHE A 283 6.07 -4.85 8.49
N GLY A 284 7.00 -5.13 7.59
CA GLY A 284 7.95 -4.13 7.08
C GLY A 284 9.06 -3.80 8.09
N ARG A 285 9.86 -2.79 7.78
CA ARG A 285 10.87 -2.20 8.67
C ARG A 285 10.73 -0.68 8.62
N PRO A 286 10.87 0.03 9.76
CA PRO A 286 11.03 1.48 9.72
C PRO A 286 12.36 1.82 9.01
N ALA A 287 12.45 3.02 8.44
CA ALA A 287 13.69 3.42 7.77
C ALA A 287 14.88 3.38 8.74
N ALA A 288 15.98 2.75 8.30
CA ALA A 288 17.14 2.46 9.14
C ALA A 288 18.07 3.66 9.32
N GLU A 289 17.94 4.70 8.48
CA GLU A 289 18.87 5.83 8.52
C GLU A 289 18.59 6.79 9.68
N PRO A 290 19.63 7.42 10.27
CA PRO A 290 19.48 8.36 11.38
C PRO A 290 18.61 9.58 11.07
N THR A 291 18.47 9.92 9.79
CA THR A 291 17.57 10.96 9.27
C THR A 291 16.09 10.65 9.51
N HIS A 292 15.75 9.38 9.74
CA HIS A 292 14.39 8.89 10.00
C HIS A 292 14.14 8.59 11.49
N LEU A 293 14.80 9.33 12.38
CA LEU A 293 14.65 9.17 13.83
C LEU A 293 13.18 9.18 14.29
N ALA A 294 12.35 10.05 13.71
CA ALA A 294 10.92 10.10 14.03
C ALA A 294 10.20 8.77 13.74
N GLU A 295 10.48 8.14 12.60
CA GLU A 295 9.89 6.85 12.24
C GLU A 295 10.32 5.75 13.20
N GLN A 296 11.59 5.74 13.61
CA GLN A 296 12.08 4.75 14.58
C GLN A 296 11.40 4.91 15.94
N LEU A 297 11.26 6.16 16.41
CA LEU A 297 10.56 6.46 17.65
C LEU A 297 9.08 6.07 17.56
N THR A 298 8.42 6.33 16.43
CA THR A 298 7.03 5.92 16.24
C THR A 298 6.90 4.41 16.18
N ALA A 299 7.75 3.69 15.45
CA ALA A 299 7.75 2.23 15.42
C ALA A 299 7.90 1.62 16.82
N GLU A 300 8.77 2.20 17.67
CA GLU A 300 8.91 1.79 19.07
C GLU A 300 7.65 2.09 19.88
N LEU A 301 7.04 3.27 19.72
CA LEU A 301 5.78 3.66 20.36
C LEU A 301 4.65 2.67 20.04
N LEU A 302 4.44 2.38 18.75
CA LEU A 302 3.41 1.46 18.27
C LEU A 302 3.63 0.05 18.83
N SER A 303 4.89 -0.41 18.81
CA SER A 303 5.27 -1.72 19.33
C SER A 303 5.04 -1.84 20.84
N ARG A 304 5.32 -0.78 21.60
CA ARG A 304 5.21 -0.76 23.06
C ARG A 304 3.76 -0.78 23.55
N TYR A 305 2.89 0.01 22.94
CA TYR A 305 1.53 0.19 23.45
C TYR A 305 0.47 -0.57 22.64
N LEU A 306 0.44 -0.42 21.32
CA LEU A 306 -0.67 -0.93 20.50
C LEU A 306 -0.62 -2.44 20.29
N THR A 307 0.54 -3.09 20.45
CA THR A 307 0.63 -4.56 20.34
C THR A 307 -0.06 -5.32 21.47
N ARG A 308 -0.50 -4.59 22.51
CA ARG A 308 -1.39 -5.10 23.55
C ARG A 308 -2.75 -5.54 22.98
N LEU A 309 -3.24 -4.86 21.95
CA LEU A 309 -4.45 -5.22 21.22
C LEU A 309 -4.17 -6.47 20.35
N PRO A 310 -4.81 -7.63 20.60
CA PRO A 310 -4.52 -8.87 19.87
C PRO A 310 -4.71 -8.78 18.34
N GLY A 311 -5.69 -7.99 17.92
CA GLY A 311 -6.08 -7.76 16.53
C GLY A 311 -5.18 -6.79 15.78
N VAL A 312 -4.33 -6.02 16.47
CA VAL A 312 -3.48 -5.01 15.83
C VAL A 312 -2.48 -5.63 14.86
N ARG A 313 -2.36 -5.02 13.68
CA ARG A 313 -1.34 -5.30 12.66
C ARG A 313 -0.70 -3.98 12.26
N ILE A 314 0.58 -3.84 12.56
CA ILE A 314 1.42 -2.67 12.30
C ILE A 314 2.21 -2.93 11.02
N PHE A 315 2.15 -1.98 10.10
CA PHE A 315 2.86 -1.98 8.83
C PHE A 315 3.80 -0.78 8.79
N HIS A 316 5.05 -0.97 8.40
CA HIS A 316 6.04 0.10 8.21
C HIS A 316 6.35 0.24 6.72
N GLY A 317 6.42 1.48 6.22
CA GLY A 317 6.73 1.83 4.84
C GLY A 317 5.67 1.36 3.86
N LEU A 318 4.53 2.05 3.79
CA LEU A 318 3.46 1.73 2.84
C LEU A 318 3.50 2.65 1.63
N ALA A 319 3.29 2.05 0.46
CA ALA A 319 3.02 2.79 -0.76
C ALA A 319 1.58 3.29 -0.79
N TRP A 320 1.37 4.41 -1.49
CA TRP A 320 0.04 4.74 -1.96
C TRP A 320 -0.42 3.75 -3.03
N PRO A 321 -1.74 3.59 -3.23
CA PRO A 321 -2.26 2.78 -4.33
C PRO A 321 -1.68 3.23 -5.68
N GLY A 322 -0.90 2.37 -6.32
CA GLY A 322 -0.23 2.66 -7.60
C GLY A 322 1.16 3.28 -7.50
N SER A 323 1.63 3.59 -6.29
CA SER A 323 3.00 4.00 -6.02
C SER A 323 3.90 2.78 -5.78
N VAL A 324 5.21 2.97 -5.96
CA VAL A 324 6.26 1.99 -5.64
C VAL A 324 7.16 2.46 -4.48
N PHE A 325 6.88 3.64 -3.94
CA PHE A 325 7.66 4.26 -2.88
C PHE A 325 6.95 4.12 -1.54
N ALA A 326 7.70 4.15 -0.44
CA ALA A 326 7.11 4.22 0.90
C ALA A 326 6.61 5.65 1.16
N ASP A 327 5.37 5.93 0.74
CA ASP A 327 4.75 7.26 0.88
C ASP A 327 4.14 7.50 2.27
N VAL A 328 3.91 6.44 3.04
CA VAL A 328 3.39 6.49 4.42
C VAL A 328 4.34 5.74 5.34
N ASP A 329 4.81 6.42 6.38
CA ASP A 329 5.81 5.89 7.30
C ASP A 329 5.28 4.64 8.01
N HIS A 330 4.08 4.73 8.61
CA HIS A 330 3.46 3.60 9.30
C HIS A 330 1.95 3.53 9.07
N ALA A 331 1.38 2.33 9.23
CA ALA A 331 -0.05 2.12 9.33
C ALA A 331 -0.38 1.08 10.39
N VAL A 332 -1.53 1.24 11.03
CA VAL A 332 -2.04 0.28 12.02
C VAL A 332 -3.46 -0.12 11.66
N LEU A 333 -3.67 -1.42 11.46
CA LEU A 333 -4.97 -2.03 11.23
C LEU A 333 -5.45 -2.76 12.50
N CYS A 334 -6.68 -2.52 12.92
CA CYS A 334 -7.38 -3.32 13.94
C CYS A 334 -8.86 -3.44 13.54
N GLY A 335 -9.38 -4.65 13.35
CA GLY A 335 -10.73 -4.86 12.84
C GLY A 335 -10.95 -4.17 11.48
N ARG A 336 -11.91 -3.23 11.43
CA ARG A 336 -12.22 -2.39 10.27
C ARG A 336 -11.69 -0.95 10.38
N ARG A 337 -10.75 -0.71 11.29
CA ARG A 337 -10.14 0.61 11.54
C ARG A 337 -8.70 0.60 11.07
N LEU A 338 -8.33 1.59 10.26
CA LEU A 338 -6.99 1.80 9.73
C LEU A 338 -6.53 3.22 10.06
N VAL A 339 -5.40 3.36 10.75
CA VAL A 339 -4.72 4.65 10.89
C VAL A 339 -3.46 4.66 10.02
N LEU A 340 -3.31 5.70 9.21
CA LEU A 340 -2.07 6.03 8.50
C LEU A 340 -1.31 7.08 9.31
N ILE A 341 0.01 6.94 9.35
CA ILE A 341 0.85 7.71 10.27
C ILE A 341 2.03 8.29 9.50
N GLU A 342 2.24 9.59 9.68
CA GLU A 342 3.42 10.32 9.21
C GLU A 342 4.18 10.85 10.44
N SER A 343 5.48 10.61 10.50
CA SER A 343 6.34 10.88 11.66
C SER A 343 7.24 12.07 11.35
N LYS A 344 7.13 13.15 12.15
CA LYS A 344 7.84 14.41 11.90
C LYS A 344 8.72 14.84 13.06
N THR A 345 9.92 15.29 12.74
CA THR A 345 10.81 15.97 13.68
C THR A 345 10.75 17.47 13.43
N TRP A 346 10.05 18.22 14.28
CA TRP A 346 9.90 19.67 14.13
C TRP A 346 10.28 20.43 15.41
N LEU A 347 10.47 21.74 15.28
CA LEU A 347 10.87 22.58 16.41
C LEU A 347 9.84 22.51 17.56
N PRO A 348 10.27 22.51 18.83
CA PRO A 348 9.35 22.59 19.97
C PRO A 348 8.33 23.73 19.84
N GLY A 349 7.10 23.49 20.25
CA GLY A 349 5.99 24.44 20.13
C GLY A 349 4.63 23.75 20.15
N HIS A 350 3.59 24.57 20.11
CA HIS A 350 2.21 24.12 20.04
C HIS A 350 1.78 24.03 18.58
N TYR A 351 1.34 22.84 18.14
CA TYR A 351 0.95 22.55 16.77
C TYR A 351 -0.54 22.29 16.67
N THR A 352 -1.18 22.92 15.70
CA THR A 352 -2.59 22.73 15.39
C THR A 352 -2.75 22.60 13.88
N ALA A 353 -3.91 22.10 13.44
CA ALA A 353 -4.29 22.10 12.04
C ALA A 353 -5.70 22.67 11.92
N ASP A 354 -5.94 23.43 10.86
CA ASP A 354 -7.28 23.92 10.52
C ASP A 354 -8.06 22.88 9.69
N GLU A 355 -9.32 23.19 9.39
CA GLU A 355 -10.22 22.34 8.60
C GLU A 355 -9.68 22.01 7.20
N THR A 356 -8.79 22.86 6.67
CA THR A 356 -8.14 22.63 5.37
C THR A 356 -6.93 21.69 5.46
N GLY A 357 -6.55 21.29 6.67
CA GLY A 357 -5.34 20.53 6.96
C GLY A 357 -4.06 21.39 6.98
N ALA A 358 -4.18 22.72 6.90
CA ALA A 358 -3.01 23.57 6.99
C ALA A 358 -2.51 23.64 8.43
N LEU A 359 -1.20 23.47 8.60
CA LEU A 359 -0.56 23.40 9.91
C LEU A 359 -0.23 24.78 10.45
N TRP A 360 -0.39 24.93 11.74
CA TRP A 360 -0.06 26.13 12.50
C TRP A 360 0.88 25.76 13.64
N ARG A 361 1.80 26.66 13.97
CA ARG A 361 2.73 26.52 15.10
C ARG A 361 2.73 27.82 15.89
N ASN A 362 2.39 27.73 17.18
CA ASN A 362 2.30 28.87 18.09
C ASN A 362 1.41 30.01 17.52
N GLY A 363 0.29 29.66 16.87
CA GLY A 363 -0.64 30.63 16.28
C GLY A 363 -0.19 31.25 14.94
N HIS A 364 0.88 30.76 14.32
CA HIS A 364 1.34 31.21 13.01
C HIS A 364 1.32 30.10 11.97
N PRO A 365 1.02 30.39 10.69
CA PRO A 365 1.07 29.40 9.62
C PRO A 365 2.45 28.72 9.57
N PHE A 366 2.45 27.40 9.74
CA PHE A 366 3.66 26.60 9.78
C PHE A 366 3.94 26.04 8.40
N ARG A 367 5.02 26.52 7.78
CA ARG A 367 5.47 26.08 6.45
C ARG A 367 6.59 25.03 6.51
N GLY A 368 6.82 24.42 7.67
CA GLY A 368 7.97 23.55 7.95
C GLY A 368 7.93 22.15 7.32
N GLY A 369 7.20 21.99 6.21
CA GLY A 369 7.01 20.75 5.48
C GLY A 369 5.58 20.64 4.98
N ALA A 370 5.40 20.10 3.77
CA ALA A 370 4.10 19.64 3.33
C ALA A 370 3.85 18.27 3.98
N VAL A 371 2.70 18.12 4.65
CA VAL A 371 2.18 16.81 5.04
C VAL A 371 1.34 16.31 3.88
N ARG A 372 1.71 15.15 3.33
CA ARG A 372 0.94 14.53 2.24
C ARG A 372 -0.04 13.47 2.75
N LEU A 373 -0.04 13.22 4.05
CA LEU A 373 -0.94 12.26 4.69
C LEU A 373 -2.43 12.46 4.34
N PRO A 374 -3.00 13.68 4.22
CA PRO A 374 -4.40 13.84 3.79
C PRO A 374 -4.70 13.18 2.44
N ASP A 375 -3.80 13.32 1.45
CA ASP A 375 -3.94 12.68 0.14
C ASP A 375 -3.87 11.15 0.26
N GLY A 376 -2.94 10.66 1.09
CA GLY A 376 -2.80 9.23 1.40
C GLY A 376 -4.07 8.67 2.05
N VAL A 377 -4.64 9.37 3.02
CA VAL A 377 -5.89 8.97 3.67
C VAL A 377 -7.03 8.93 2.66
N ALA A 378 -7.15 9.92 1.77
CA ALA A 378 -8.14 9.91 0.70
C ALA A 378 -7.98 8.69 -0.23
N ALA A 379 -6.74 8.41 -0.66
CA ALA A 379 -6.45 7.26 -1.52
C ALA A 379 -6.77 5.91 -0.85
N TYR A 380 -6.49 5.76 0.44
CA TYR A 380 -6.82 4.54 1.18
C TYR A 380 -8.31 4.40 1.48
N ARG A 381 -9.05 5.50 1.65
CA ARG A 381 -10.53 5.47 1.73
C ARG A 381 -11.15 4.99 0.43
N GLU A 382 -10.61 5.40 -0.71
CA GLU A 382 -11.04 4.91 -2.03
C GLU A 382 -10.69 3.42 -2.22
N LEU A 383 -9.49 3.01 -1.81
CA LEU A 383 -9.07 1.61 -1.88
C LEU A 383 -9.91 0.69 -0.96
N LEU A 384 -10.31 1.20 0.21
CA LEU A 384 -10.96 0.43 1.27
C LEU A 384 -12.28 1.11 1.71
N PRO A 385 -13.34 1.07 0.89
CA PRO A 385 -14.56 1.85 1.10
C PRO A 385 -15.32 1.50 2.38
N ASP A 386 -15.18 0.25 2.85
CA ASP A 386 -15.87 -0.25 4.03
C ASP A 386 -15.01 -0.12 5.31
N VAL A 387 -13.86 0.55 5.26
CA VAL A 387 -12.89 0.66 6.37
C VAL A 387 -12.86 2.10 6.85
N GLU A 388 -12.90 2.29 8.17
CA GLU A 388 -12.71 3.62 8.75
C GLU A 388 -11.22 3.96 8.70
N VAL A 389 -10.84 4.89 7.80
CA VAL A 389 -9.45 5.33 7.63
C VAL A 389 -9.25 6.70 8.25
N ARG A 390 -8.27 6.82 9.15
CA ARG A 390 -7.81 8.06 9.77
C ARG A 390 -6.33 8.32 9.47
N GLY A 391 -5.91 9.57 9.50
CA GLY A 391 -4.50 9.96 9.50
C GLY A 391 -4.06 10.47 10.88
N ALA A 392 -2.78 10.37 11.18
CA ALA A 392 -2.17 11.03 12.34
C ALA A 392 -0.76 11.49 12.00
N VAL A 393 -0.44 12.76 12.25
CA VAL A 393 0.92 13.29 12.10
C VAL A 393 1.57 13.33 13.48
N LEU A 394 2.43 12.37 13.80
CA LEU A 394 3.13 12.37 15.08
C LEU A 394 4.30 13.34 15.03
N VAL A 395 4.30 14.29 15.96
CA VAL A 395 5.32 15.34 16.02
C VAL A 395 6.27 15.10 17.20
N TYR A 396 7.55 14.97 16.89
CA TYR A 396 8.64 14.87 17.85
C TYR A 396 9.47 16.16 17.85
N PRO A 397 9.94 16.63 19.02
CA PRO A 397 10.76 17.83 19.11
C PRO A 397 12.12 17.63 18.42
N SER A 398 12.59 18.60 17.63
CA SER A 398 13.90 18.55 16.95
C SER A 398 15.08 18.97 17.83
N ARG A 399 14.80 19.39 19.07
CA ARG A 399 15.74 19.87 20.09
C ARG A 399 15.04 19.90 21.44
N ALA A 400 15.78 20.15 22.52
CA ALA A 400 15.20 20.32 23.85
C ALA A 400 14.03 21.33 23.87
N GLY A 401 12.89 20.88 24.40
CA GLY A 401 11.64 21.62 24.49
C GLY A 401 10.43 20.69 24.37
N SER A 402 9.23 21.21 24.61
CA SER A 402 7.98 20.46 24.49
C SER A 402 7.30 20.66 23.14
N VAL A 403 6.65 19.60 22.66
CA VAL A 403 5.66 19.66 21.59
C VAL A 403 4.30 19.43 22.24
N THR A 404 3.33 20.30 21.93
CA THR A 404 1.95 20.13 22.37
C THR A 404 1.03 20.25 21.18
N THR A 405 -0.14 19.61 21.26
CA THR A 405 -1.18 19.67 20.23
C THR A 405 -2.52 19.86 20.91
N ASP A 406 -3.52 20.33 20.17
CA ASP A 406 -4.91 20.29 20.62
C ASP A 406 -5.45 18.86 20.58
N GLU A 407 -6.60 18.65 21.20
CA GLU A 407 -7.36 17.42 20.99
C GLU A 407 -7.65 17.23 19.49
N PRO A 408 -7.67 15.98 19.00
CA PRO A 408 -7.84 15.72 17.57
C PRO A 408 -9.18 16.25 17.08
N ALA A 409 -9.17 17.29 16.24
CA ALA A 409 -10.34 17.70 15.48
C ALA A 409 -10.69 16.65 14.41
N ASP A 410 -11.92 16.68 13.88
CA ASP A 410 -12.37 15.84 12.77
C ASP A 410 -11.77 16.31 11.44
N ILE A 411 -10.45 16.21 11.34
CA ILE A 411 -9.66 16.53 10.15
C ILE A 411 -8.92 15.27 9.70
N SER A 412 -8.57 15.22 8.41
CA SER A 412 -8.07 13.98 7.81
C SER A 412 -6.75 13.46 8.41
N ALA A 413 -5.90 14.36 8.92
CA ALA A 413 -4.57 14.04 9.45
C ALA A 413 -4.12 15.10 10.49
N PRO A 414 -4.69 15.11 11.71
CA PRO A 414 -4.31 16.05 12.75
C PRO A 414 -2.86 15.82 13.24
N PRO A 415 -2.14 16.90 13.60
CA PRO A 415 -0.91 16.77 14.37
C PRO A 415 -1.23 16.27 15.77
N MET A 416 -0.44 15.31 16.26
CA MET A 416 -0.60 14.73 17.60
C MET A 416 0.75 14.62 18.30
N SER A 417 0.76 14.79 19.61
CA SER A 417 1.86 14.30 20.44
C SER A 417 1.79 12.76 20.56
N PRO A 418 2.92 12.08 20.84
CA PRO A 418 2.93 10.63 21.02
C PRO A 418 2.01 10.15 22.15
N GLU A 419 1.83 10.94 23.20
CA GLU A 419 0.93 10.66 24.32
C GLU A 419 -0.53 10.67 23.86
N LEU A 420 -0.95 11.77 23.22
CA LEU A 420 -2.30 11.96 22.72
C LEU A 420 -2.68 10.88 21.69
N PHE A 421 -1.73 10.49 20.84
CA PHE A 421 -1.91 9.40 19.88
C PHE A 421 -2.24 8.07 20.57
N VAL A 422 -1.46 7.66 21.58
CA VAL A 422 -1.70 6.38 22.28
C VAL A 422 -3.04 6.38 23.01
N GLU A 423 -3.42 7.52 23.58
CA GLU A 423 -4.71 7.69 24.24
C GLU A 423 -5.86 7.58 23.23
N HIS A 424 -5.93 8.49 22.25
CA HIS A 424 -7.09 8.66 21.38
C HIS A 424 -7.18 7.62 20.26
N ILE A 425 -6.07 7.35 19.58
CA ILE A 425 -6.05 6.35 18.50
C ILE A 425 -6.06 4.94 19.10
N GLY A 426 -5.43 4.74 20.24
CA GLY A 426 -5.52 3.47 20.95
C GLY A 426 -6.94 3.15 21.40
N ASP A 427 -7.68 4.13 21.92
CA ASP A 427 -9.09 3.98 22.34
C ASP A 427 -9.98 3.62 21.16
N TRP A 428 -9.86 4.38 20.07
CA TRP A 428 -10.57 4.11 18.83
C TRP A 428 -10.27 2.71 18.25
N LEU A 429 -9.01 2.25 18.28
CA LEU A 429 -8.65 0.90 17.84
C LEU A 429 -9.14 -0.21 18.79
N ALA A 430 -9.32 0.10 20.08
CA ALA A 430 -9.73 -0.84 21.10
C ALA A 430 -11.22 -1.24 21.02
N GLU A 431 -12.03 -0.54 20.23
CA GLU A 431 -13.44 -0.92 19.98
C GLU A 431 -13.60 -2.30 19.31
N GLU A 432 -12.60 -2.74 18.53
CA GLU A 432 -12.54 -4.08 17.92
C GLU A 432 -11.20 -4.77 18.19
N PRO A 433 -10.85 -5.04 19.46
CA PRO A 433 -9.47 -5.23 19.89
C PRO A 433 -8.87 -6.57 19.44
N ALA A 434 -9.71 -7.55 19.09
CA ALA A 434 -9.31 -8.91 18.73
C ALA A 434 -9.77 -9.34 17.32
N THR A 435 -10.07 -8.41 16.42
CA THR A 435 -10.52 -8.73 15.05
C THR A 435 -9.44 -8.46 14.01
N VAL A 436 -9.24 -9.41 13.08
CA VAL A 436 -8.35 -9.25 11.91
C VAL A 436 -9.10 -9.63 10.64
N ASP A 437 -9.31 -8.66 9.74
CA ASP A 437 -9.78 -8.95 8.40
C ASP A 437 -8.62 -9.43 7.52
N ARG A 438 -8.72 -10.66 7.03
CA ARG A 438 -7.66 -11.31 6.24
C ARG A 438 -7.47 -10.66 4.87
N ASN A 439 -8.55 -10.18 4.27
CA ASN A 439 -8.50 -9.56 2.95
C ASN A 439 -7.91 -8.16 3.08
N LEU A 440 -8.34 -7.39 4.09
CA LEU A 440 -7.73 -6.08 4.38
C LEU A 440 -6.25 -6.24 4.72
N PHE A 441 -5.91 -7.18 5.61
CA PHE A 441 -4.53 -7.48 5.97
C PHE A 441 -3.66 -7.76 4.73
N ARG A 442 -4.11 -8.66 3.83
CA ARG A 442 -3.35 -8.99 2.61
C ARG A 442 -3.27 -7.83 1.63
N THR A 443 -4.31 -7.00 1.56
CA THR A 443 -4.29 -5.79 0.73
C THR A 443 -3.27 -4.79 1.24
N LEU A 444 -3.24 -4.53 2.55
CA LEU A 444 -2.23 -3.67 3.16
C LEU A 444 -0.82 -4.24 3.08
N LEU A 445 -0.67 -5.55 3.30
CA LEU A 445 0.64 -6.21 3.20
C LEU A 445 1.25 -6.07 1.80
N ARG A 446 0.43 -6.04 0.74
CA ARG A 446 0.89 -5.78 -0.63
C ARG A 446 1.35 -4.34 -0.87
N GLN A 447 0.91 -3.39 -0.05
CA GLN A 447 1.37 -2.00 -0.10
C GLN A 447 2.67 -1.79 0.67
N VAL A 448 3.09 -2.74 1.51
CA VAL A 448 4.37 -2.62 2.24
C VAL A 448 5.53 -2.70 1.26
N VAL A 449 6.28 -1.62 1.16
CA VAL A 449 7.48 -1.54 0.34
C VAL A 449 8.59 -2.29 1.07
N SER A 450 9.05 -3.39 0.47
CA SER A 450 10.10 -4.23 1.05
C SER A 450 11.46 -3.67 0.65
N GLU A 451 12.34 -3.38 1.61
CA GLU A 451 13.75 -3.08 1.32
C GLU A 451 14.62 -4.33 1.07
N GLU A 452 14.07 -5.55 1.15
CA GLU A 452 14.81 -6.79 0.83
C GLU A 452 14.37 -7.39 -0.51
N PRO A 453 15.33 -7.83 -1.36
CA PRO A 453 15.03 -8.56 -2.58
C PRO A 453 14.39 -9.89 -2.20
N TYR A 454 13.29 -10.23 -2.86
CA TYR A 454 12.73 -11.57 -2.83
C TYR A 454 13.86 -12.56 -3.15
N PRO A 455 14.17 -13.57 -2.31
CA PRO A 455 14.96 -14.68 -2.80
C PRO A 455 14.08 -15.40 -3.82
N ASP A 456 14.56 -15.46 -5.06
CA ASP A 456 13.95 -16.25 -6.13
C ASP A 456 13.50 -17.62 -5.56
N CYS A 457 12.20 -17.87 -5.60
CA CYS A 457 11.61 -19.20 -5.44
C CYS A 457 10.92 -19.59 -6.75
#